data_AF-A0A349BAC0-F1
#
_entry.id   AF-A0A349BAC0-F1
#
_cell.length_a   1.000
_cell.length_b   1.000
_cell.length_c   1.000
_cell.angle_alpha   90.00
_cell.angle_beta   90.00
_cell.angle_gamma   90.00
#
_symmetry.space_group_name_H-M   'P 1'
#
loop_
_entity.id
_entity.type
_entity.pdbx_description
1 polymer ?
#
loop_
_entity_poly.entity_id
_entity_poly.type
_entity_poly.pdbx_seq_one_letter_code
_entity_poly.pdbx_strand_id
1 'polypeptide(L)'
;MVTAMGTVCALRSVAAAGFPEPVSPPGRRSRSRSLGGDSSTIRRAALIPVALPVPCALLRSPEPGPSIPAAGARPGAWATSPKFPGGRGRPSHPFRTVAGASPEHSDRRKPVRLATVAAPLAEDQLGLVARRQLTERSVPEPTIDAAVRRRHLLRAARGVYRLPGAPDTPESRLLARVLAAGPGAVLSHGSAAWLWELLPAPEHHHVSVPRGRRPRSTGMIVHESSDLHLAIPGSVRGLPVTGVGRTILDCAADPTIDVELLIDAARRVHKISRTLLPATVVAHARSGRGGIHRLADLLALDEVPHSDFERLVCRWLTDLGITGWCLHHRIVIPVRGPLEIDIAWPDLRVAFELEGADHRDRSTVHDDDTERQNWLQIANWHVVRTTYKRWVRHTSAVLAELEATLALAASRTSATSPLLQARKRTPESAPLAPPT
;
A
#
# COMPACT_ATOMS: atom_id res chain seq x y z
N MET A 1 41.09 -0.42 12.37
CA MET A 1 40.44 -1.19 13.47
C MET A 1 39.41 -0.24 14.06
N VAL A 2 38.09 -0.43 13.94
CA VAL A 2 37.27 -1.62 14.11
C VAL A 2 36.18 -1.68 13.03
N THR A 3 35.76 -2.91 12.77
CA THR A 3 35.04 -3.51 11.65
C THR A 3 33.56 -3.12 11.56
N ALA A 4 33.10 -2.79 10.35
CA ALA A 4 31.69 -2.85 9.97
C ALA A 4 31.42 -4.21 9.30
N MET A 5 30.64 -5.07 9.96
CA MET A 5 30.04 -6.26 9.37
C MET A 5 28.62 -6.37 9.90
N GLY A 6 27.64 -6.29 9.00
CA GLY A 6 26.24 -6.42 9.38
C GLY A 6 25.25 -6.13 8.25
N THR A 7 25.42 -6.74 7.07
CA THR A 7 24.41 -6.65 6.00
C THR A 7 24.33 -7.94 5.18
N VAL A 8 23.81 -9.03 5.75
CA VAL A 8 23.20 -10.13 4.97
C VAL A 8 22.22 -10.90 5.88
N CYS A 9 20.93 -10.53 5.90
CA CYS A 9 19.84 -11.48 6.24
C CYS A 9 18.45 -10.81 6.14
N ALA A 10 17.92 -10.61 4.93
CA ALA A 10 16.48 -10.37 4.72
C ALA A 10 16.04 -10.60 3.27
N LEU A 11 16.39 -11.74 2.66
CA LEU A 11 15.81 -12.17 1.37
C LEU A 11 15.48 -13.66 1.44
N ARG A 12 14.55 -14.04 2.32
CA ARG A 12 13.86 -15.33 2.24
C ARG A 12 12.44 -15.17 2.76
N SER A 13 11.47 -15.31 1.84
CA SER A 13 10.18 -15.99 2.02
C SER A 13 9.01 -15.27 1.33
N VAL A 14 8.92 -15.34 -0.01
CA VAL A 14 7.62 -15.43 -0.70
C VAL A 14 7.80 -16.22 -2.01
N ALA A 15 7.69 -17.55 -1.95
CA ALA A 15 7.50 -18.36 -3.15
C ALA A 15 6.76 -19.65 -2.79
N ALA A 16 5.42 -19.64 -2.94
CA ALA A 16 4.61 -20.85 -3.14
C ALA A 16 3.14 -20.49 -3.40
N ALA A 17 2.76 -20.39 -4.68
CA ALA A 17 1.43 -20.76 -5.17
C ALA A 17 1.47 -20.81 -6.71
N GLY A 18 1.44 -22.03 -7.26
CA GLY A 18 1.43 -22.27 -8.70
C GLY A 18 0.10 -21.90 -9.34
N PHE A 19 0.17 -21.42 -10.59
CA PHE A 19 -0.98 -21.20 -11.46
C PHE A 19 -0.90 -22.14 -12.69
N PRO A 20 -2.04 -22.64 -13.19
CA PRO A 20 -2.08 -23.43 -14.41
C PRO A 20 -2.09 -22.56 -15.69
N GLU A 21 -1.54 -23.11 -16.77
CA GLU A 21 -1.41 -22.49 -18.10
C GLU A 21 -2.74 -22.21 -18.81
N PRO A 22 -2.77 -21.22 -19.75
CA PRO A 22 -3.96 -20.90 -20.55
C PRO A 22 -4.04 -21.70 -21.87
N VAL A 23 -5.25 -22.17 -22.17
CA VAL A 23 -5.64 -22.78 -23.45
C VAL A 23 -6.17 -21.69 -24.40
N SER A 24 -5.57 -21.55 -25.58
CA SER A 24 -6.15 -20.89 -26.79
C SER A 24 -6.96 -21.93 -27.60
N PRO A 25 -7.95 -21.61 -28.49
CA PRO A 25 -7.90 -20.62 -29.61
C PRO A 25 -9.34 -20.13 -30.05
N PRO A 26 -9.69 -19.85 -31.33
CA PRO A 26 -9.05 -19.12 -32.45
C PRO A 26 -9.86 -17.87 -32.91
N GLY A 27 -9.25 -17.02 -33.76
CA GLY A 27 -9.83 -15.77 -34.24
C GLY A 27 -10.79 -15.85 -35.43
N ARG A 28 -11.33 -14.67 -35.84
CA ARG A 28 -11.73 -14.35 -37.22
C ARG A 28 -12.07 -12.86 -37.42
N ARG A 29 -11.38 -12.28 -38.41
CA ARG A 29 -11.81 -11.38 -39.51
C ARG A 29 -12.68 -10.12 -39.22
N SER A 30 -12.01 -8.97 -39.38
CA SER A 30 -12.35 -7.83 -40.25
C SER A 30 -13.80 -7.62 -40.70
N ARG A 31 -14.32 -6.40 -40.48
CA ARG A 31 -15.02 -5.60 -41.50
C ARG A 31 -15.09 -4.13 -41.10
N SER A 32 -14.54 -3.30 -41.98
CA SER A 32 -14.68 -1.85 -42.06
C SER A 32 -16.12 -1.42 -42.31
N ARG A 33 -16.56 -0.30 -41.71
CA ARG A 33 -17.55 0.61 -42.30
C ARG A 33 -17.41 2.01 -41.70
N SER A 34 -17.06 2.92 -42.59
CA SER A 34 -17.18 4.38 -42.48
C SER A 34 -18.63 4.83 -42.40
N LEU A 35 -18.88 5.95 -41.73
CA LEU A 35 -19.91 7.00 -41.89
C LEU A 35 -19.64 7.94 -40.69
N GLY A 36 -19.36 9.25 -40.77
CA GLY A 36 -19.91 10.31 -41.62
C GLY A 36 -20.78 11.22 -40.75
N GLY A 37 -20.41 12.48 -40.55
CA GLY A 37 -21.37 13.55 -40.22
C GLY A 37 -21.22 14.31 -38.89
N ASP A 38 -20.66 15.51 -39.00
CA ASP A 38 -21.15 16.81 -38.48
C ASP A 38 -21.14 17.21 -36.99
N SER A 39 -20.27 18.21 -36.72
CA SER A 39 -20.60 19.60 -36.32
C SER A 39 -21.47 19.87 -35.09
N SER A 40 -20.88 20.47 -34.04
CA SER A 40 -21.26 21.81 -33.55
C SER A 40 -20.52 22.26 -32.26
N THR A 41 -19.73 23.32 -32.42
CA THR A 41 -19.64 24.56 -31.63
C THR A 41 -20.28 24.60 -30.23
N ILE A 42 -19.47 24.69 -29.15
CA ILE A 42 -19.90 25.35 -27.90
C ILE A 42 -18.80 26.29 -27.36
N ARG A 43 -19.30 27.42 -26.87
CA ARG A 43 -18.68 28.71 -26.56
C ARG A 43 -17.72 28.70 -25.38
N ARG A 44 -16.66 29.50 -25.52
CA ARG A 44 -15.83 30.06 -24.45
C ARG A 44 -16.69 30.93 -23.51
N ALA A 45 -16.51 30.74 -22.19
CA ALA A 45 -16.94 31.68 -21.17
C ALA A 45 -15.80 31.88 -20.15
N ALA A 46 -15.68 33.12 -19.70
CA ALA A 46 -14.48 33.75 -19.19
C ALA A 46 -14.19 33.48 -17.71
N LEU A 47 -12.89 33.54 -17.40
CA LEU A 47 -12.28 33.52 -16.08
C LEU A 47 -12.50 34.84 -15.34
N ILE A 48 -12.83 34.78 -14.05
CA ILE A 48 -12.64 35.87 -13.08
C ILE A 48 -11.79 35.30 -11.93
N PRO A 49 -10.63 35.89 -11.59
CA PRO A 49 -9.78 35.40 -10.53
C PRO A 49 -10.16 36.03 -9.18
N VAL A 50 -10.27 35.22 -8.13
CA VAL A 50 -10.26 35.73 -6.74
C VAL A 50 -9.19 34.98 -5.96
N ALA A 51 -8.18 35.74 -5.57
CA ALA A 51 -7.05 35.31 -4.75
C ALA A 51 -7.44 35.25 -3.27
N LEU A 52 -6.95 34.24 -2.55
CA LEU A 52 -6.84 34.27 -1.09
C LEU A 52 -5.51 33.65 -0.63
N PRO A 53 -4.92 34.17 0.47
CA PRO A 53 -3.57 33.84 0.91
C PRO A 53 -3.52 32.61 1.82
N VAL A 54 -2.41 31.89 1.74
CA VAL A 54 -2.00 30.79 2.63
C VAL A 54 -1.28 31.38 3.85
N PRO A 55 -1.39 30.74 5.03
CA PRO A 55 -0.20 30.56 5.86
C PRO A 55 0.04 29.10 6.24
N CYS A 56 1.29 28.70 6.01
CA CYS A 56 1.93 27.47 6.47
C CYS A 56 2.03 27.42 8.01
N ALA A 57 1.77 26.25 8.60
CA ALA A 57 2.31 25.88 9.91
C ALA A 57 2.48 24.34 10.05
N LEU A 58 3.71 23.89 9.80
CA LEU A 58 4.52 22.95 10.59
C LEU A 58 3.84 21.72 11.24
N LEU A 59 4.07 20.55 10.63
CA LEU A 59 3.97 19.25 11.29
C LEU A 59 5.31 18.92 11.97
N ARG A 60 5.30 18.79 13.31
CA ARG A 60 6.32 18.04 14.06
C ARG A 60 5.79 16.62 14.29
N SER A 61 6.56 15.61 13.91
CA SER A 61 6.27 14.20 14.23
C SER A 61 6.58 13.91 15.70
N PRO A 62 5.77 13.08 16.40
CA PRO A 62 6.15 12.55 17.71
C PRO A 62 6.98 11.26 17.59
N GLU A 63 8.02 11.17 18.43
CA GLU A 63 8.94 10.04 18.64
C GLU A 63 8.23 8.75 19.13
N PRO A 64 8.74 7.54 18.80
CA PRO A 64 8.17 6.28 19.27
C PRO A 64 8.68 5.87 20.66
N GLY A 65 7.74 5.47 21.54
CA GLY A 65 8.02 4.91 22.87
C GLY A 65 8.37 3.42 22.88
N PRO A 66 8.83 2.88 24.04
CA PRO A 66 9.60 1.64 24.11
C PRO A 66 8.77 0.35 24.17
N SER A 67 9.36 -0.73 23.67
CA SER A 67 8.87 -2.10 23.53
C SER A 67 8.97 -2.94 24.82
N ILE A 68 7.98 -3.81 25.05
CA ILE A 68 7.89 -4.75 26.19
C ILE A 68 8.39 -6.14 25.76
N PRO A 69 9.16 -6.90 26.59
CA PRO A 69 9.73 -8.18 26.19
C PRO A 69 8.80 -9.39 26.42
N ALA A 70 8.98 -10.42 25.58
CA ALA A 70 8.29 -11.70 25.61
C ALA A 70 8.87 -12.65 26.67
N ALA A 71 8.02 -13.33 27.43
CA ALA A 71 8.38 -14.32 28.44
C ALA A 71 8.66 -15.70 27.81
N GLY A 72 9.78 -16.31 28.21
CA GLY A 72 10.24 -17.61 27.74
C GLY A 72 9.61 -18.80 28.50
N ALA A 73 9.37 -19.89 27.76
CA ALA A 73 9.02 -21.19 28.31
C ALA A 73 10.27 -22.10 28.29
N ARG A 74 10.54 -22.78 29.42
CA ARG A 74 11.55 -23.84 29.56
C ARG A 74 10.89 -25.23 29.50
N PRO A 75 11.56 -26.28 29.00
CA PRO A 75 11.06 -27.65 29.01
C PRO A 75 11.72 -28.53 30.08
N GLY A 76 11.01 -29.57 30.52
CA GLY A 76 11.52 -30.73 31.27
C GLY A 76 10.36 -31.49 31.94
N ALA A 77 10.40 -32.77 32.24
CA ALA A 77 11.15 -33.97 31.83
C ALA A 77 10.40 -35.15 32.51
N TRP A 78 10.61 -36.38 32.02
CA TRP A 78 9.87 -37.61 32.31
C TRP A 78 9.99 -38.20 33.75
N ALA A 79 9.14 -39.24 33.99
CA ALA A 79 9.16 -40.31 35.01
C ALA A 79 8.30 -40.06 36.28
N THR A 80 7.51 -40.98 36.88
CA THR A 80 7.35 -42.46 36.76
C THR A 80 6.10 -42.95 37.55
N SER A 81 5.51 -44.08 37.09
CA SER A 81 4.86 -45.20 37.85
C SER A 81 3.43 -45.08 38.45
N PRO A 82 2.71 -46.19 38.77
CA PRO A 82 2.55 -47.48 38.06
C PRO A 82 1.05 -47.96 37.92
N LYS A 83 0.85 -49.08 37.20
CA LYS A 83 -0.41 -49.83 36.90
C LYS A 83 -0.99 -50.55 38.16
N PHE A 84 -2.30 -50.75 38.38
CA PHE A 84 -3.31 -51.70 37.82
C PHE A 84 -4.58 -51.68 38.76
N PRO A 85 -5.67 -52.47 38.60
CA PRO A 85 -6.55 -52.74 37.45
C PRO A 85 -8.08 -52.62 37.78
N GLY A 86 -8.92 -52.55 36.73
CA GLY A 86 -10.23 -53.24 36.61
C GLY A 86 -11.39 -52.96 37.59
N GLY A 87 -12.52 -52.47 37.06
CA GLY A 87 -13.82 -52.59 37.74
C GLY A 87 -14.95 -51.81 37.07
N ARG A 88 -15.89 -52.52 36.44
CA ARG A 88 -17.12 -51.97 35.86
C ARG A 88 -18.18 -51.76 36.95
N GLY A 89 -18.89 -50.64 36.93
CA GLY A 89 -20.10 -50.43 37.75
C GLY A 89 -20.79 -49.10 37.42
N ARG A 90 -22.06 -49.17 37.00
CA ARG A 90 -22.93 -48.01 36.68
C ARG A 90 -23.33 -47.22 37.94
N PRO A 91 -23.73 -45.93 37.82
CA PRO A 91 -23.93 -45.05 38.97
C PRO A 91 -25.36 -45.09 39.51
N SER A 92 -25.50 -44.98 40.83
CA SER A 92 -26.74 -44.58 41.52
C SER A 92 -26.44 -43.39 42.45
N HIS A 93 -27.22 -42.33 42.27
CA HIS A 93 -27.28 -41.08 43.05
C HIS A 93 -27.61 -41.32 44.54
N PRO A 94 -27.34 -40.39 45.51
CA PRO A 94 -27.48 -38.94 45.37
C PRO A 94 -26.34 -38.07 45.92
N PHE A 95 -26.17 -36.90 45.30
CA PHE A 95 -25.26 -35.84 45.75
C PHE A 95 -25.68 -35.34 47.14
N ARG A 96 -24.80 -35.57 48.10
CA ARG A 96 -24.77 -34.88 49.39
C ARG A 96 -24.08 -33.53 49.16
N THR A 97 -24.76 -32.46 49.53
CA THR A 97 -24.28 -31.08 49.49
C THR A 97 -22.97 -30.96 50.26
N VAL A 98 -21.88 -30.65 49.56
CA VAL A 98 -20.65 -30.11 50.16
C VAL A 98 -20.52 -28.70 49.62
N ALA A 99 -20.72 -27.74 50.53
CA ALA A 99 -20.37 -26.35 50.32
C ALA A 99 -18.88 -26.23 50.02
N GLY A 100 -18.53 -25.38 49.06
CA GLY A 100 -17.16 -24.90 48.87
C GLY A 100 -16.51 -25.30 47.56
N ALA A 101 -16.80 -24.55 46.50
CA ALA A 101 -15.83 -24.20 45.46
C ALA A 101 -16.40 -23.03 44.66
N SER A 102 -16.07 -21.81 45.07
CA SER A 102 -16.25 -20.62 44.23
C SER A 102 -15.44 -20.79 42.94
N PRO A 103 -15.99 -20.47 41.76
CA PRO A 103 -15.19 -20.45 40.55
C PRO A 103 -14.14 -19.36 40.67
N GLU A 104 -12.92 -19.74 40.31
CA GLU A 104 -11.71 -18.94 40.31
C GLU A 104 -11.90 -17.60 39.59
N HIS A 105 -11.31 -16.57 40.19
CA HIS A 105 -11.36 -15.18 39.78
C HIS A 105 -10.90 -15.00 38.31
N SER A 106 -11.85 -14.76 37.41
CA SER A 106 -11.55 -13.99 36.21
C SER A 106 -11.14 -12.58 36.64
N ASP A 107 -10.04 -12.08 36.07
CA ASP A 107 -9.47 -10.76 36.29
C ASP A 107 -10.54 -9.66 36.13
N ARG A 108 -11.20 -9.29 37.25
CA ARG A 108 -12.22 -8.24 37.30
C ARG A 108 -11.54 -6.88 37.26
N ARG A 109 -11.07 -6.48 36.07
CA ARG A 109 -10.77 -5.07 35.80
C ARG A 109 -11.99 -4.23 36.21
N LYS A 110 -11.78 -3.22 37.07
CA LYS A 110 -12.83 -2.29 37.48
C LYS A 110 -13.51 -1.72 36.22
N PRO A 111 -14.85 -1.69 36.14
CA PRO A 111 -15.53 -1.21 34.94
C PRO A 111 -15.13 0.25 34.68
N VAL A 112 -14.58 0.50 33.49
CA VAL A 112 -14.22 1.86 33.07
C VAL A 112 -15.52 2.65 32.93
N ARG A 113 -15.54 3.88 33.48
CA ARG A 113 -16.73 4.73 33.41
C ARG A 113 -17.03 5.07 31.95
N LEU A 114 -18.27 4.84 31.52
CA LEU A 114 -18.73 5.12 30.15
C LEU A 114 -18.34 6.53 29.69
N ALA A 115 -18.57 7.56 30.53
CA ALA A 115 -18.25 8.94 30.20
C ALA A 115 -16.76 9.16 29.89
N THR A 116 -15.87 8.52 30.67
CA THR A 116 -14.41 8.61 30.49
C THR A 116 -13.94 8.01 29.16
N VAL A 117 -14.67 7.03 28.62
CA VAL A 117 -14.36 6.42 27.32
C VAL A 117 -15.07 7.14 26.17
N ALA A 118 -16.31 7.55 26.38
CA ALA A 118 -17.16 8.10 25.33
C ALA A 118 -16.79 9.53 24.95
N ALA A 119 -16.43 10.39 25.92
CA ALA A 119 -16.16 11.81 25.62
C ALA A 119 -14.98 12.01 24.65
N PRO A 120 -13.78 11.41 24.86
CA PRO A 120 -12.68 11.59 23.91
C PRO A 120 -12.99 11.04 22.51
N LEU A 121 -13.67 9.89 22.43
CA LEU A 121 -14.10 9.34 21.15
C LEU A 121 -15.09 10.26 20.42
N ALA A 122 -15.96 10.92 21.17
CA ALA A 122 -16.97 11.81 20.62
C ALA A 122 -16.38 13.12 20.12
N GLU A 123 -15.38 13.67 20.81
CA GLU A 123 -14.66 14.88 20.40
C GLU A 123 -14.08 14.73 18.99
N ASP A 124 -13.45 13.58 18.71
CA ASP A 124 -12.85 13.29 17.41
C ASP A 124 -13.88 12.88 16.33
N GLN A 125 -15.11 12.56 16.72
CA GLN A 125 -16.12 11.94 15.86
C GLN A 125 -17.44 12.70 15.83
N LEU A 126 -17.39 14.03 15.86
CA LEU A 126 -18.58 14.89 15.73
C LEU A 126 -19.69 14.56 16.75
N GLY A 127 -19.29 14.21 17.98
CA GLY A 127 -20.18 13.84 19.06
C GLY A 127 -20.68 12.39 19.03
N LEU A 128 -20.08 11.51 18.22
CA LEU A 128 -20.53 10.13 18.01
C LEU A 128 -19.60 9.09 18.62
N VAL A 129 -20.18 7.98 19.04
CA VAL A 129 -19.47 6.80 19.54
C VAL A 129 -20.13 5.52 19.01
N ALA A 130 -19.32 4.57 18.55
CA ALA A 130 -19.83 3.25 18.15
C ALA A 130 -19.80 2.26 19.34
N ARG A 131 -20.80 1.39 19.43
CA ARG A 131 -20.86 0.31 20.45
C ARG A 131 -19.57 -0.52 20.47
N ARG A 132 -19.01 -0.85 19.29
CA ARG A 132 -17.75 -1.57 19.17
C ARG A 132 -16.58 -0.83 19.84
N GLN A 133 -16.50 0.49 19.70
CA GLN A 133 -15.41 1.29 20.27
C GLN A 133 -15.49 1.33 21.80
N LEU A 134 -16.71 1.38 22.34
CA LEU A 134 -16.94 1.31 23.78
C LEU A 134 -16.58 -0.07 24.34
N THR A 135 -17.01 -1.14 23.67
CA THR A 135 -16.74 -2.53 24.09
C THR A 135 -15.27 -2.93 23.95
N GLU A 136 -14.60 -2.55 22.86
CA GLU A 136 -13.14 -2.69 22.65
C GLU A 136 -12.34 -2.00 23.77
N ARG A 137 -12.91 -0.94 24.37
CA ARG A 137 -12.33 -0.20 25.51
C ARG A 137 -12.90 -0.65 26.86
N SER A 138 -13.38 -1.89 26.93
CA SER A 138 -13.84 -2.55 28.16
C SER A 138 -15.05 -1.91 28.85
N VAL A 139 -15.89 -1.16 28.13
CA VAL A 139 -17.21 -0.73 28.65
C VAL A 139 -18.20 -1.89 28.50
N PRO A 140 -18.81 -2.39 29.60
CA PRO A 140 -19.74 -3.53 29.52
C PRO A 140 -21.01 -3.21 28.73
N GLU A 141 -21.48 -4.13 27.88
CA GLU A 141 -22.71 -3.95 27.09
C GLU A 141 -23.94 -3.55 27.93
N PRO A 142 -24.20 -4.14 29.12
CA PRO A 142 -25.32 -3.71 29.96
C PRO A 142 -25.24 -2.23 30.39
N THR A 143 -24.02 -1.70 30.52
CA THR A 143 -23.80 -0.27 30.84
C THR A 143 -24.19 0.60 29.65
N ILE A 144 -23.82 0.19 28.43
CA ILE A 144 -24.20 0.88 27.19
C ILE A 144 -25.72 0.86 27.04
N ASP A 145 -26.36 -0.30 27.27
CA ASP A 145 -27.82 -0.46 27.16
C ASP A 145 -28.58 0.38 28.19
N ALA A 146 -28.08 0.43 29.43
CA ALA A 146 -28.62 1.32 30.45
C ALA A 146 -28.50 2.80 30.05
N ALA A 147 -27.36 3.21 29.51
CA ALA A 147 -27.14 4.59 29.04
C ALA A 147 -28.07 4.96 27.88
N VAL A 148 -28.30 4.04 26.94
CA VAL A 148 -29.26 4.25 25.84
C VAL A 148 -30.69 4.35 26.37
N ARG A 149 -31.12 3.45 27.27
CA ARG A 149 -32.46 3.51 27.88
C ARG A 149 -32.70 4.81 28.66
N ARG A 150 -31.67 5.29 29.37
CA ARG A 150 -31.69 6.54 30.13
C ARG A 150 -31.44 7.79 29.28
N ARG A 151 -31.30 7.66 27.95
CA ARG A 151 -31.00 8.75 27.00
C ARG A 151 -29.68 9.50 27.26
N HIS A 152 -28.74 8.88 27.97
CA HIS A 152 -27.35 9.36 28.07
C HIS A 152 -26.54 9.03 26.81
N LEU A 153 -27.08 8.17 25.95
CA LEU A 153 -26.61 7.91 24.59
C LEU A 153 -27.83 7.89 23.66
N LEU A 154 -27.87 8.77 22.68
CA LEU A 154 -28.98 8.87 21.73
C LEU A 154 -28.66 8.02 20.49
N ARG A 155 -29.61 7.24 19.97
CA ARG A 155 -29.35 6.40 18.79
C ARG A 155 -29.21 7.27 17.53
N ALA A 156 -28.08 7.17 16.84
CA ALA A 156 -27.82 7.88 15.59
C ALA A 156 -27.83 6.95 14.36
N ALA A 157 -27.32 5.73 14.53
CA ALA A 157 -27.41 4.65 13.54
C ALA A 157 -27.34 3.29 14.25
N ARG A 158 -27.37 2.19 13.49
CA ARG A 158 -27.24 0.85 14.07
C ARG A 158 -25.90 0.71 14.80
N GLY A 159 -25.97 0.54 16.13
CA GLY A 159 -24.77 0.40 16.96
C GLY A 159 -23.93 1.68 17.08
N VAL A 160 -24.47 2.84 16.71
CA VAL A 160 -23.80 4.14 16.81
C VAL A 160 -24.69 5.10 17.58
N TYR A 161 -24.08 5.82 18.51
CA TYR A 161 -24.78 6.70 19.43
C TYR A 161 -24.18 8.10 19.43
N ARG A 162 -25.03 9.10 19.66
CA ARG A 162 -24.68 10.49 19.83
C ARG A 162 -24.71 10.85 21.31
N LEU A 163 -23.74 11.62 21.78
CA LEU A 163 -23.76 12.18 23.13
C LEU A 163 -24.84 13.27 23.23
N PRO A 164 -25.59 13.36 24.34
CA PRO A 164 -26.50 14.47 24.59
C PRO A 164 -25.78 15.82 24.45
N GLY A 165 -26.42 16.77 23.78
CA GLY A 165 -25.85 18.10 23.52
C GLY A 165 -24.97 18.20 22.27
N ALA A 166 -24.55 17.07 21.67
CA ALA A 166 -23.85 17.12 20.39
C ALA A 166 -24.81 17.49 19.24
N PRO A 167 -24.38 18.33 18.28
CA PRO A 167 -25.24 18.79 17.19
C PRO A 167 -25.56 17.67 16.19
N ASP A 168 -26.79 17.67 15.64
CA ASP A 168 -27.21 16.76 14.57
C ASP A 168 -26.99 17.39 13.18
N THR A 169 -25.73 17.46 12.76
CA THR A 169 -25.34 18.02 11.45
C THR A 169 -25.41 17.00 10.32
N PRO A 170 -25.51 17.41 9.04
CA PRO A 170 -25.37 16.52 7.89
C PRO A 170 -24.11 15.64 7.94
N GLU A 171 -22.96 16.22 8.31
CA GLU A 171 -21.69 15.50 8.45
C GLU A 171 -21.78 14.43 9.54
N SER A 172 -22.32 14.77 10.70
CA SER A 172 -22.47 13.78 11.78
C SER A 172 -23.42 12.64 11.40
N ARG A 173 -24.50 12.91 10.65
CA ARG A 173 -25.39 11.86 10.14
C ARG A 173 -24.67 10.94 9.15
N LEU A 174 -23.79 11.49 8.31
CA LEU A 174 -22.97 10.71 7.39
C LEU A 174 -21.91 9.88 8.14
N LEU A 175 -21.22 10.49 9.11
CA LEU A 175 -20.25 9.80 9.96
C LEU A 175 -20.90 8.65 10.74
N ALA A 176 -22.13 8.82 11.24
CA ALA A 176 -22.85 7.76 11.91
C ALA A 176 -23.07 6.53 11.01
N ARG A 177 -23.36 6.75 9.72
CA ARG A 177 -23.47 5.67 8.72
C ARG A 177 -22.13 5.00 8.43
N VAL A 178 -21.04 5.77 8.38
CA VAL A 178 -19.68 5.23 8.19
C VAL A 178 -19.26 4.40 9.41
N LEU A 179 -19.46 4.89 10.63
CA LEU A 179 -19.16 4.15 11.86
C LEU A 179 -19.99 2.85 11.95
N ALA A 180 -21.25 2.89 11.49
CA ALA A 180 -22.12 1.72 11.41
C ALA A 180 -21.67 0.72 10.32
N ALA A 181 -20.99 1.19 9.26
CA ALA A 181 -20.39 0.33 8.25
C ALA A 181 -19.20 -0.49 8.80
N GLY A 182 -18.64 -0.09 9.94
CA GLY A 182 -17.69 -0.87 10.71
C GLY A 182 -16.27 -0.30 10.73
N PRO A 183 -15.32 -0.99 11.38
CA PRO A 183 -13.93 -0.53 11.46
C PRO A 183 -13.27 -0.56 10.08
N GLY A 184 -12.52 0.49 9.76
CA GLY A 184 -11.85 0.68 8.47
C GLY A 184 -12.77 1.16 7.35
N ALA A 185 -14.04 1.45 7.62
CA ALA A 185 -14.95 2.03 6.63
C ALA A 185 -14.58 3.50 6.35
N VAL A 186 -14.55 3.87 5.07
CA VAL A 186 -14.24 5.24 4.61
C VAL A 186 -15.18 5.64 3.48
N LEU A 187 -15.53 6.92 3.39
CA LEU A 187 -16.25 7.45 2.24
C LEU A 187 -15.36 7.38 1.01
N SER A 188 -15.94 7.01 -0.13
CA SER A 188 -15.19 6.72 -1.37
C SER A 188 -16.01 7.10 -2.60
N HIS A 189 -15.46 6.89 -3.81
CA HIS A 189 -16.14 7.13 -5.09
C HIS A 189 -16.77 8.54 -5.13
N GLY A 190 -18.00 8.68 -5.65
CA GLY A 190 -18.69 9.97 -5.76
C GLY A 190 -18.83 10.74 -4.43
N SER A 191 -18.91 10.04 -3.29
CA SER A 191 -18.97 10.73 -1.98
C SER A 191 -17.65 11.37 -1.58
N ALA A 192 -16.54 10.67 -1.79
CA ALA A 192 -15.23 11.26 -1.56
C ALA A 192 -14.94 12.34 -2.60
N ALA A 193 -15.31 12.14 -3.87
CA ALA A 193 -15.11 13.14 -4.92
C ALA A 193 -15.89 14.44 -4.62
N TRP A 194 -17.10 14.34 -4.10
CA TRP A 194 -17.86 15.49 -3.61
C TRP A 194 -17.19 16.20 -2.44
N LEU A 195 -16.73 15.46 -1.43
CA LEU A 195 -16.04 16.05 -0.28
C LEU A 195 -14.70 16.70 -0.65
N TRP A 196 -14.01 16.17 -1.65
CA TRP A 196 -12.83 16.79 -2.26
C TRP A 196 -13.17 17.91 -3.26
N GLU A 197 -14.44 18.31 -3.39
CA GLU A 197 -14.89 19.39 -4.28
C GLU A 197 -14.55 19.14 -5.76
N LEU A 198 -14.52 17.87 -6.15
CA LEU A 198 -14.22 17.42 -7.52
C LEU A 198 -15.48 17.14 -8.34
N LEU A 199 -16.55 16.72 -7.66
CA LEU A 199 -17.85 16.43 -8.25
C LEU A 199 -18.96 17.10 -7.41
N PRO A 200 -20.15 17.33 -8.01
CA PRO A 200 -21.34 17.67 -7.23
C PRO A 200 -21.71 16.54 -6.25
N ALA A 201 -22.56 16.88 -5.28
CA ALA A 201 -23.05 15.91 -4.30
C ALA A 201 -23.75 14.73 -5.01
N PRO A 202 -23.43 13.47 -4.65
CA PRO A 202 -24.06 12.32 -5.27
C PRO A 202 -25.49 12.15 -4.77
N GLU A 203 -26.36 11.56 -5.59
CA GLU A 203 -27.71 11.16 -5.17
C GLU A 203 -27.67 10.11 -4.05
N HIS A 204 -26.67 9.22 -4.09
CA HIS A 204 -26.45 8.19 -3.10
C HIS A 204 -25.03 8.24 -2.56
N HIS A 205 -24.89 8.17 -1.24
CA HIS A 205 -23.56 8.14 -0.63
C HIS A 205 -22.89 6.78 -0.78
N HIS A 206 -21.57 6.77 -0.93
CA HIS A 206 -20.75 5.58 -1.15
C HIS A 206 -19.75 5.40 -0.01
N VAL A 207 -19.62 4.17 0.46
CA VAL A 207 -18.63 3.77 1.47
C VAL A 207 -17.84 2.57 0.97
N SER A 208 -16.53 2.60 1.16
CA SER A 208 -15.68 1.43 0.98
C SER A 208 -15.38 0.80 2.32
N VAL A 209 -15.44 -0.52 2.38
CA VAL A 209 -15.11 -1.33 3.56
C VAL A 209 -14.05 -2.38 3.20
N PRO A 210 -13.22 -2.82 4.17
CA PRO A 210 -12.33 -3.94 3.95
C PRO A 210 -13.12 -5.19 3.53
N ARG A 211 -12.60 -5.94 2.55
CA ARG A 211 -13.23 -7.14 1.99
C ARG A 211 -13.68 -8.14 3.06
N GLY A 212 -14.82 -8.81 2.81
CA GLY A 212 -15.42 -9.76 3.75
C GLY A 212 -16.30 -9.10 4.81
N ARG A 213 -16.41 -7.76 4.80
CA ARG A 213 -17.40 -7.04 5.62
C ARG A 213 -18.66 -6.80 4.80
N ARG A 214 -19.78 -7.25 5.34
CA ARG A 214 -21.13 -7.01 4.81
C ARG A 214 -21.96 -6.21 5.82
N PRO A 215 -21.69 -4.90 5.96
CA PRO A 215 -22.45 -4.08 6.90
C PRO A 215 -23.93 -4.10 6.52
N ARG A 216 -24.77 -4.37 7.51
CA ARG A 216 -26.22 -4.37 7.31
C ARG A 216 -26.76 -2.95 7.38
N SER A 217 -27.40 -2.50 6.30
CA SER A 217 -28.22 -1.28 6.24
C SER A 217 -27.47 -0.01 6.71
N THR A 218 -26.55 0.46 5.88
CA THR A 218 -25.89 1.77 6.06
C THR A 218 -26.68 2.93 5.46
N GLY A 219 -27.66 2.65 4.59
CA GLY A 219 -28.31 3.66 3.74
C GLY A 219 -27.33 4.28 2.74
N MET A 220 -26.28 3.55 2.39
CA MET A 220 -25.22 3.94 1.45
C MET A 220 -24.92 2.77 0.51
N ILE A 221 -24.39 3.07 -0.67
CA ILE A 221 -23.81 2.09 -1.58
C ILE A 221 -22.50 1.59 -0.93
N VAL A 222 -22.43 0.29 -0.68
CA VAL A 222 -21.28 -0.34 0.00
C VAL A 222 -20.40 -1.03 -1.04
N HIS A 223 -19.12 -0.67 -1.04
CA HIS A 223 -18.08 -1.27 -1.86
C HIS A 223 -17.14 -2.10 -0.99
N GLU A 224 -16.86 -3.34 -1.36
CA GLU A 224 -15.85 -4.17 -0.70
C GLU A 224 -14.50 -4.03 -1.42
N SER A 225 -13.43 -3.76 -0.68
CA SER A 225 -12.09 -3.55 -1.23
C SER A 225 -11.04 -4.40 -0.50
N SER A 226 -10.22 -5.14 -1.25
CA SER A 226 -9.10 -5.95 -0.71
C SER A 226 -7.84 -5.12 -0.43
N ASP A 227 -7.82 -3.85 -0.82
CA ASP A 227 -6.72 -2.88 -0.68
C ASP A 227 -7.12 -1.57 -0.08
N LEU A 228 -8.15 -1.58 0.73
CA LEU A 228 -8.47 -0.36 1.45
C LEU A 228 -7.31 0.04 2.38
N HIS A 229 -6.49 -0.91 2.82
CA HIS A 229 -5.27 -0.67 3.59
C HIS A 229 -4.15 0.04 2.81
N LEU A 230 -4.16 -0.03 1.47
CA LEU A 230 -3.19 0.69 0.62
C LEU A 230 -3.64 2.12 0.33
N ALA A 231 -4.92 2.41 0.55
CA ALA A 231 -5.42 3.78 0.43
C ALA A 231 -4.97 4.56 1.67
N ILE A 232 -4.17 5.61 1.48
CA ILE A 232 -3.91 6.58 2.55
C ILE A 232 -5.24 7.31 2.79
N PRO A 233 -5.90 7.13 3.95
CA PRO A 233 -7.16 7.79 4.22
C PRO A 233 -6.91 9.28 4.51
N GLY A 234 -7.76 10.14 3.95
CA GLY A 234 -7.86 11.54 4.33
C GLY A 234 -8.98 11.77 5.33
N SER A 235 -9.05 13.01 5.84
CA SER A 235 -10.19 13.49 6.63
C SER A 235 -10.65 14.83 6.06
N VAL A 236 -11.95 14.94 5.76
CA VAL A 236 -12.57 16.18 5.29
C VAL A 236 -13.77 16.46 6.18
N ARG A 237 -13.78 17.63 6.86
CA ARG A 237 -14.85 18.02 7.79
C ARG A 237 -15.12 16.97 8.89
N GLY A 238 -14.07 16.28 9.35
CA GLY A 238 -14.17 15.20 10.34
C GLY A 238 -14.68 13.87 9.79
N LEU A 239 -14.83 13.74 8.46
CA LEU A 239 -15.27 12.51 7.80
C LEU A 239 -14.08 11.75 7.22
N PRO A 240 -13.94 10.43 7.49
CA PRO A 240 -12.89 9.63 6.88
C PRO A 240 -13.21 9.40 5.39
N VAL A 241 -12.29 9.78 4.52
CA VAL A 241 -12.43 9.70 3.06
C VAL A 241 -11.22 8.99 2.46
N THR A 242 -11.38 8.37 1.29
CA THR A 242 -10.22 7.96 0.49
C THR A 242 -9.41 9.19 0.08
N GLY A 243 -8.07 9.08 0.03
CA GLY A 243 -7.22 10.14 -0.53
C GLY A 243 -7.58 10.47 -1.99
N VAL A 244 -7.16 11.63 -2.48
CA VAL A 244 -7.54 12.15 -3.82
C VAL A 244 -7.23 11.15 -4.94
N GLY A 245 -6.02 10.58 -4.97
CA GLY A 245 -5.64 9.60 -6.00
C GLY A 245 -6.54 8.37 -5.99
N ARG A 246 -6.73 7.77 -4.81
CA ARG A 246 -7.64 6.63 -4.63
C ARG A 246 -9.08 6.96 -5.01
N THR A 247 -9.55 8.15 -4.68
CA THR A 247 -10.90 8.63 -5.03
C THR A 247 -11.09 8.69 -6.54
N ILE A 248 -10.12 9.25 -7.27
CA ILE A 248 -10.16 9.30 -8.74
C ILE A 248 -10.17 7.88 -9.33
N LEU A 249 -9.33 6.98 -8.81
CA LEU A 249 -9.31 5.59 -9.24
C LEU A 249 -10.64 4.87 -8.99
N ASP A 250 -11.24 5.07 -7.82
CA ASP A 250 -12.54 4.50 -7.47
C ASP A 250 -13.66 5.05 -8.38
N CYS A 251 -13.66 6.36 -8.67
CA CYS A 251 -14.55 6.99 -9.64
C CYS A 251 -14.35 6.49 -11.07
N ALA A 252 -13.12 6.15 -11.46
CA ALA A 252 -12.83 5.62 -12.79
C ALA A 252 -13.47 4.24 -13.06
N ALA A 253 -13.93 3.53 -12.02
CA ALA A 253 -14.69 2.31 -12.18
C ALA A 253 -16.13 2.54 -12.71
N ASP A 254 -16.66 3.76 -12.58
CA ASP A 254 -17.96 4.13 -13.11
C ASP A 254 -17.81 4.74 -14.52
N PRO A 255 -18.33 4.08 -15.58
CA PRO A 255 -18.20 4.56 -16.95
C PRO A 255 -18.91 5.90 -17.20
N THR A 256 -19.87 6.29 -16.35
CA THR A 256 -20.64 7.53 -16.50
C THR A 256 -19.89 8.77 -16.05
N ILE A 257 -18.85 8.60 -15.22
CA ILE A 257 -18.02 9.70 -14.74
C ILE A 257 -17.00 10.07 -15.82
N ASP A 258 -16.90 11.36 -16.16
CA ASP A 258 -15.78 11.91 -16.94
C ASP A 258 -14.54 12.02 -16.05
N VAL A 259 -13.62 11.06 -16.23
CA VAL A 259 -12.41 10.95 -15.40
C VAL A 259 -11.36 11.99 -15.79
N GLU A 260 -11.31 12.45 -17.04
CA GLU A 260 -10.38 13.51 -17.45
C GLU A 260 -10.73 14.82 -16.75
N LEU A 261 -12.01 15.20 -16.78
CA LEU A 261 -12.50 16.38 -16.08
C LEU A 261 -12.26 16.30 -14.56
N LEU A 262 -12.43 15.10 -13.99
CA LEU A 262 -12.16 14.84 -12.57
C LEU A 262 -10.68 15.04 -12.22
N ILE A 263 -9.77 14.55 -13.08
CA ILE A 263 -8.32 14.72 -12.91
C ILE A 263 -7.96 16.21 -12.99
N ASP A 264 -8.52 16.94 -13.95
CA ASP A 264 -8.27 18.38 -14.11
C ASP A 264 -8.79 19.18 -12.91
N ALA A 265 -9.97 18.84 -12.39
CA ALA A 265 -10.48 19.41 -11.15
C ALA A 265 -9.51 19.16 -9.98
N ALA A 266 -9.00 17.94 -9.84
CA ALA A 266 -8.07 17.60 -8.77
C ALA A 266 -6.72 18.32 -8.89
N ARG A 267 -6.20 18.50 -10.11
CA ARG A 267 -4.99 19.29 -10.37
C ARG A 267 -5.19 20.76 -10.00
N ARG A 268 -6.36 21.31 -10.31
CA ARG A 268 -6.70 22.71 -10.01
C ARG A 268 -6.93 22.96 -8.53
N VAL A 269 -7.73 22.12 -7.87
CA VAL A 269 -8.15 22.32 -6.46
C VAL A 269 -7.05 21.87 -5.50
N HIS A 270 -6.45 20.69 -5.72
CA HIS A 270 -5.53 20.06 -4.76
C HIS A 270 -4.07 20.06 -5.21
N LYS A 271 -3.76 20.63 -6.38
CA LYS A 271 -2.38 20.73 -6.92
C LYS A 271 -1.64 19.38 -6.92
N ILE A 272 -2.35 18.31 -7.25
CA ILE A 272 -1.77 16.96 -7.24
C ILE A 272 -0.59 16.87 -8.23
N SER A 273 0.48 16.20 -7.80
CA SER A 273 1.65 15.95 -8.66
C SER A 273 1.29 15.03 -9.82
N ARG A 274 2.01 15.17 -10.95
CA ARG A 274 1.93 14.27 -12.11
C ARG A 274 2.17 12.79 -11.73
N THR A 275 2.90 12.54 -10.65
CA THR A 275 3.23 11.19 -10.15
C THR A 275 2.16 10.55 -9.25
N LEU A 276 1.18 11.30 -8.76
CA LEU A 276 0.20 10.79 -7.79
C LEU A 276 -0.67 9.67 -8.39
N LEU A 277 -1.29 9.93 -9.54
CA LEU A 277 -2.20 8.99 -10.19
C LEU A 277 -1.46 7.76 -10.75
N PRO A 278 -0.29 7.92 -11.39
CA PRO A 278 0.65 6.82 -11.62
C PRO A 278 0.84 5.93 -10.40
N ALA A 279 1.35 6.49 -9.29
CA ALA A 279 1.61 5.74 -8.06
C ALA A 279 0.35 5.05 -7.53
N THR A 280 -0.80 5.71 -7.64
CA THR A 280 -2.08 5.16 -7.25
C THR A 280 -2.44 3.94 -8.11
N VAL A 281 -2.32 4.02 -9.43
CA VAL A 281 -2.59 2.89 -10.33
C VAL A 281 -1.68 1.73 -9.97
N VAL A 282 -0.37 1.97 -9.83
CA VAL A 282 0.60 0.91 -9.50
C VAL A 282 0.29 0.27 -8.14
N ALA A 283 0.05 1.07 -7.11
CA ALA A 283 -0.21 0.59 -5.75
C ALA A 283 -1.49 -0.27 -5.68
N HIS A 284 -2.46 0.01 -6.55
CA HIS A 284 -3.75 -0.64 -6.53
C HIS A 284 -3.94 -1.69 -7.64
N ALA A 285 -3.01 -1.80 -8.60
CA ALA A 285 -3.08 -2.71 -9.74
C ALA A 285 -3.22 -4.16 -9.29
N ARG A 286 -4.38 -4.74 -9.56
CA ARG A 286 -4.73 -6.13 -9.21
C ARG A 286 -5.80 -6.63 -10.18
N SER A 287 -5.88 -7.94 -10.35
CA SER A 287 -6.95 -8.55 -11.12
C SER A 287 -8.33 -8.19 -10.56
N GLY A 288 -9.27 -7.83 -11.44
CA GLY A 288 -10.66 -7.54 -11.11
C GLY A 288 -10.92 -6.18 -10.45
N ARG A 289 -9.91 -5.31 -10.29
CA ARG A 289 -10.15 -3.95 -9.77
C ARG A 289 -10.60 -3.00 -10.88
N GLY A 290 -11.84 -2.52 -10.75
CA GLY A 290 -12.41 -1.52 -11.66
C GLY A 290 -11.61 -0.21 -11.67
N GLY A 291 -11.67 0.50 -12.79
CA GLY A 291 -11.03 1.80 -12.98
C GLY A 291 -9.53 1.77 -13.30
N ILE A 292 -8.82 0.67 -13.00
CA ILE A 292 -7.36 0.55 -13.28
C ILE A 292 -7.06 0.76 -14.77
N HIS A 293 -7.73 0.02 -15.65
CA HIS A 293 -7.47 0.13 -17.09
C HIS A 293 -7.84 1.51 -17.63
N ARG A 294 -9.03 2.01 -17.29
CA ARG A 294 -9.49 3.32 -17.74
C ARG A 294 -8.56 4.44 -17.29
N LEU A 295 -8.15 4.45 -16.02
CA LEU A 295 -7.23 5.46 -15.51
C LEU A 295 -5.83 5.30 -16.13
N ALA A 296 -5.34 4.07 -16.30
CA ALA A 296 -4.07 3.80 -16.96
C ALA A 296 -4.06 4.25 -18.43
N ASP A 297 -5.16 4.04 -19.16
CA ASP A 297 -5.26 4.44 -20.56
C ASP A 297 -5.35 5.97 -20.69
N LEU A 298 -6.13 6.63 -19.83
CA LEU A 298 -6.26 8.10 -19.79
C LEU A 298 -4.98 8.83 -19.40
N LEU A 299 -4.20 8.24 -18.49
CA LEU A 299 -2.91 8.82 -18.11
C LEU A 299 -1.88 8.76 -19.25
N ALA A 300 -2.23 8.17 -20.40
CA ALA A 300 -1.36 7.98 -21.56
C ALA A 300 0.04 7.63 -21.07
N LEU A 301 0.13 6.60 -20.21
CA LEU A 301 1.28 6.31 -19.37
C LEU A 301 2.63 6.39 -20.13
N ASP A 302 2.60 6.13 -21.43
CA ASP A 302 3.68 6.35 -22.40
C ASP A 302 4.24 7.81 -22.49
N GLU A 303 3.71 8.81 -21.78
CA GLU A 303 4.12 10.23 -21.82
C GLU A 303 4.56 10.82 -20.45
N VAL A 304 4.80 9.98 -19.44
CA VAL A 304 5.33 10.48 -18.17
C VAL A 304 6.79 10.93 -18.37
N PRO A 305 7.15 12.18 -18.01
CA PRO A 305 8.53 12.65 -18.08
C PRO A 305 9.47 11.70 -17.33
N HIS A 306 10.66 11.45 -17.87
CA HIS A 306 11.61 10.51 -17.28
C HIS A 306 11.89 10.81 -15.79
N SER A 307 12.05 12.08 -15.43
CA SER A 307 12.25 12.50 -14.03
C SER A 307 11.05 12.23 -13.10
N ASP A 308 9.83 12.22 -13.60
CA ASP A 308 8.64 11.82 -12.85
C ASP A 308 8.58 10.30 -12.68
N PHE A 309 9.01 9.54 -13.70
CA PHE A 309 9.13 8.09 -13.61
C PHE A 309 10.19 7.65 -12.59
N GLU A 310 11.38 8.26 -12.60
CA GLU A 310 12.42 8.03 -11.60
C GLU A 310 11.91 8.25 -10.17
N ARG A 311 11.24 9.38 -9.93
CA ARG A 311 10.66 9.71 -8.62
C ARG A 311 9.64 8.68 -8.15
N LEU A 312 8.83 8.16 -9.08
CA LEU A 312 7.86 7.11 -8.80
C LEU A 312 8.56 5.82 -8.35
N VAL A 313 9.57 5.38 -9.12
CA VAL A 313 10.33 4.16 -8.84
C VAL A 313 11.10 4.28 -7.52
N CYS A 314 11.76 5.42 -7.26
CA CYS A 314 12.49 5.65 -6.00
C CYS A 314 11.60 5.54 -4.77
N ARG A 315 10.39 6.12 -4.84
CA ARG A 315 9.41 5.99 -3.75
C ARG A 315 9.05 4.53 -3.51
N TRP A 316 8.83 3.78 -4.58
CA TRP A 316 8.53 2.35 -4.51
C TRP A 316 9.65 1.52 -3.90
N LEU A 317 10.89 1.71 -4.35
CA LEU A 317 12.05 1.01 -3.78
C LEU A 317 12.17 1.30 -2.28
N THR A 318 11.92 2.55 -1.88
CA THR A 318 11.91 2.97 -0.47
C THR A 318 10.79 2.29 0.32
N ASP A 319 9.55 2.32 -0.19
CA ASP A 319 8.38 1.74 0.46
C ASP A 319 8.49 0.21 0.61
N LEU A 320 9.19 -0.45 -0.31
CA LEU A 320 9.49 -1.88 -0.27
C LEU A 320 10.71 -2.22 0.60
N GLY A 321 11.42 -1.22 1.13
CA GLY A 321 12.64 -1.43 1.91
C GLY A 321 13.83 -1.95 1.11
N ILE A 322 13.82 -1.76 -0.22
CA ILE A 322 14.96 -2.10 -1.07
C ILE A 322 16.01 -0.99 -0.92
N THR A 323 17.16 -1.34 -0.35
CA THR A 323 18.24 -0.39 -0.01
C THR A 323 19.49 -0.58 -0.88
N GLY A 324 20.47 0.30 -0.74
CA GLY A 324 21.79 0.18 -1.40
C GLY A 324 21.82 0.69 -2.85
N TRP A 325 20.74 1.35 -3.30
CA TRP A 325 20.67 1.98 -4.60
C TRP A 325 21.15 3.44 -4.55
N CYS A 326 21.62 3.96 -5.68
CA CYS A 326 21.86 5.38 -5.92
C CYS A 326 21.36 5.79 -7.32
N LEU A 327 21.03 7.07 -7.47
CA LEU A 327 20.58 7.65 -8.73
C LEU A 327 21.76 8.19 -9.56
N HIS A 328 21.60 8.18 -10.89
CA HIS A 328 22.52 8.79 -11.86
C HIS A 328 23.98 8.36 -11.64
N HIS A 329 24.18 7.07 -11.43
CA HIS A 329 25.50 6.51 -11.13
C HIS A 329 26.38 6.51 -12.38
N ARG A 330 27.53 7.19 -12.30
CA ARG A 330 28.48 7.26 -13.42
C ARG A 330 29.53 6.17 -13.33
N ILE A 331 29.71 5.44 -14.42
CA ILE A 331 30.76 4.46 -14.61
C ILE A 331 31.62 4.84 -15.81
N VAL A 332 32.86 4.36 -15.85
CA VAL A 332 33.74 4.56 -17.01
C VAL A 332 33.83 3.25 -17.78
N ILE A 333 33.36 3.27 -19.02
CA ILE A 333 33.47 2.14 -19.95
C ILE A 333 34.82 2.27 -20.68
N PRO A 334 35.72 1.26 -20.65
CA PRO A 334 37.05 1.37 -21.25
C PRO A 334 37.06 1.78 -22.73
N VAL A 335 36.05 1.37 -23.50
CA VAL A 335 35.96 1.60 -24.95
C VAL A 335 35.14 2.83 -25.35
N ARG A 336 34.49 3.51 -24.39
CA ARG A 336 33.51 4.57 -24.68
C ARG A 336 33.63 5.80 -23.78
N GLY A 337 34.20 5.68 -22.59
CA GLY A 337 34.25 6.74 -21.60
C GLY A 337 33.04 6.73 -20.63
N PRO A 338 32.70 7.87 -20.02
CA PRO A 338 31.73 7.92 -18.92
C PRO A 338 30.30 7.63 -19.38
N LEU A 339 29.64 6.66 -18.75
CA LEU A 339 28.24 6.28 -18.93
C LEU A 339 27.48 6.51 -17.62
N GLU A 340 26.30 7.09 -17.69
CA GLU A 340 25.42 7.32 -16.54
C GLU A 340 24.31 6.28 -16.53
N ILE A 341 24.03 5.69 -15.37
CA ILE A 341 22.99 4.70 -15.11
C ILE A 341 21.92 5.33 -14.20
N ASP A 342 20.64 5.20 -14.57
CA ASP A 342 19.52 5.84 -13.86
C ASP A 342 19.47 5.44 -12.38
N ILE A 343 19.33 4.14 -12.09
CA ILE A 343 19.37 3.58 -10.74
C ILE A 343 20.39 2.46 -10.69
N ALA A 344 21.33 2.50 -9.76
CA ALA A 344 22.39 1.49 -9.63
C ALA A 344 22.51 0.96 -8.21
N TRP A 345 22.90 -0.32 -8.09
CA TRP A 345 23.48 -0.92 -6.88
C TRP A 345 24.98 -1.15 -7.13
N PRO A 346 25.86 -0.18 -6.81
CA PRO A 346 27.27 -0.24 -7.22
C PRO A 346 28.02 -1.46 -6.68
N ASP A 347 27.76 -1.83 -5.42
CA ASP A 347 28.41 -2.97 -4.76
C ASP A 347 28.05 -4.32 -5.42
N LEU A 348 26.88 -4.38 -6.06
CA LEU A 348 26.37 -5.56 -6.75
C LEU A 348 26.58 -5.49 -8.27
N ARG A 349 27.01 -4.33 -8.80
CA ARG A 349 27.06 -4.02 -10.23
C ARG A 349 25.74 -4.33 -10.94
N VAL A 350 24.62 -3.94 -10.32
CA VAL A 350 23.29 -4.05 -10.90
C VAL A 350 22.83 -2.67 -11.34
N ALA A 351 22.40 -2.55 -12.59
CA ALA A 351 21.82 -1.36 -13.20
C ALA A 351 20.31 -1.59 -13.39
N PHE A 352 19.50 -0.61 -13.04
CA PHE A 352 18.08 -0.58 -13.29
C PHE A 352 17.75 0.67 -14.12
N GLU A 353 17.48 0.44 -15.41
CA GLU A 353 17.31 1.48 -16.42
C GLU A 353 15.81 1.73 -16.67
N LEU A 354 15.44 3.00 -16.64
CA LEU A 354 14.06 3.47 -16.71
C LEU A 354 13.79 4.10 -18.07
N GLU A 355 13.27 3.33 -19.00
CA GLU A 355 12.96 3.83 -20.34
C GLU A 355 11.77 4.80 -20.31
N GLY A 356 12.06 6.07 -20.58
CA GLY A 356 11.07 7.14 -20.72
C GLY A 356 10.38 7.18 -22.09
N ALA A 357 9.39 8.07 -22.21
CA ALA A 357 8.60 8.32 -23.42
C ALA A 357 9.41 8.70 -24.66
N ASP A 358 10.61 9.29 -24.45
CA ASP A 358 11.38 10.05 -25.43
C ASP A 358 12.23 9.18 -26.39
N HIS A 359 12.25 7.85 -26.23
CA HIS A 359 13.07 6.94 -27.05
C HIS A 359 12.35 6.40 -28.31
N ARG A 360 11.33 7.10 -28.82
CA ARG A 360 10.41 6.57 -29.85
C ARG A 360 10.81 6.81 -31.31
N ASP A 361 12.01 7.35 -31.60
CA ASP A 361 12.47 7.48 -33.00
C ASP A 361 13.39 6.30 -33.41
N ARG A 362 12.99 5.54 -34.43
CA ARG A 362 13.14 4.06 -34.43
C ARG A 362 14.25 3.46 -35.29
N SER A 363 15.16 4.26 -35.86
CA SER A 363 16.29 3.72 -36.64
C SER A 363 17.66 3.95 -36.01
N THR A 364 17.93 5.12 -35.45
CA THR A 364 19.20 5.43 -34.76
C THR A 364 19.22 5.01 -33.29
N VAL A 365 18.05 4.96 -32.62
CA VAL A 365 17.95 4.53 -31.21
C VAL A 365 18.23 3.03 -31.03
N HIS A 366 18.01 2.19 -32.05
CA HIS A 366 18.21 0.74 -31.91
C HIS A 366 19.70 0.37 -31.82
N ASP A 367 20.54 1.05 -32.60
CA ASP A 367 22.00 0.84 -32.58
C ASP A 367 22.59 1.38 -31.27
N ASP A 368 22.22 2.60 -30.85
CA ASP A 368 22.63 3.18 -29.57
C ASP A 368 22.22 2.31 -28.37
N ASP A 369 21.03 1.69 -28.44
CA ASP A 369 20.53 0.84 -27.36
C ASP A 369 21.27 -0.50 -27.27
N THR A 370 21.57 -1.10 -28.43
CA THR A 370 22.36 -2.33 -28.53
C THR A 370 23.80 -2.08 -28.06
N GLU A 371 24.39 -0.95 -28.46
CA GLU A 371 25.71 -0.53 -28.02
C GLU A 371 25.76 -0.27 -26.51
N ARG A 372 24.76 0.42 -25.95
CA ARG A 372 24.64 0.66 -24.51
C ARG A 372 24.61 -0.65 -23.73
N GLN A 373 23.80 -1.61 -24.18
CA GLN A 373 23.71 -2.93 -23.56
C GLN A 373 25.06 -3.66 -23.61
N ASN A 374 25.74 -3.63 -24.75
CA ASN A 374 27.07 -4.22 -24.91
C ASN A 374 28.10 -3.58 -23.97
N TRP A 375 28.09 -2.25 -23.82
CA TRP A 375 29.00 -1.55 -22.92
C TRP A 375 28.78 -1.91 -21.46
N LEU A 376 27.52 -1.97 -21.01
CA LEU A 376 27.18 -2.40 -19.65
C LEU A 376 27.63 -3.85 -19.40
N GLN A 377 27.44 -4.73 -20.38
CA GLN A 377 27.95 -6.10 -20.31
C GLN A 377 29.48 -6.17 -20.25
N ILE A 378 30.19 -5.39 -21.06
CA ILE A 378 31.67 -5.29 -21.03
C ILE A 378 32.15 -4.82 -19.66
N ALA A 379 31.46 -3.86 -19.05
CA ALA A 379 31.76 -3.39 -17.70
C ALA A 379 31.29 -4.34 -16.58
N ASN A 380 30.76 -5.52 -16.94
CA ASN A 380 30.25 -6.54 -16.03
C ASN A 380 29.14 -6.00 -15.12
N TRP A 381 28.20 -5.26 -15.70
CA TRP A 381 26.96 -4.83 -15.08
C TRP A 381 25.79 -5.73 -15.48
N HIS A 382 24.95 -6.07 -14.51
CA HIS A 382 23.68 -6.76 -14.74
C HIS A 382 22.57 -5.74 -14.90
N VAL A 383 21.93 -5.71 -16.06
CA VAL A 383 20.97 -4.67 -16.41
C VAL A 383 19.55 -5.24 -16.36
N VAL A 384 18.69 -4.60 -15.57
CA VAL A 384 17.24 -4.78 -15.65
C VAL A 384 16.66 -3.51 -16.26
N ARG A 385 15.81 -3.66 -17.27
CA ARG A 385 15.21 -2.53 -18.00
C ARG A 385 13.71 -2.55 -17.86
N THR A 386 13.10 -1.39 -17.70
CA THR A 386 11.65 -1.29 -17.76
C THR A 386 11.22 0.02 -18.38
N THR A 387 10.17 -0.04 -19.19
CA THR A 387 9.42 1.14 -19.58
C THR A 387 8.45 1.53 -18.48
N TYR A 388 8.01 2.78 -18.49
CA TYR A 388 6.97 3.24 -17.58
C TYR A 388 5.67 2.43 -17.74
N LYS A 389 5.23 2.14 -18.97
CA LYS A 389 4.05 1.29 -19.25
C LYS A 389 4.18 -0.09 -18.65
N ARG A 390 5.35 -0.72 -18.79
CA ARG A 390 5.62 -2.04 -18.22
C ARG A 390 5.62 -1.99 -16.69
N TRP A 391 6.25 -0.97 -16.10
CA TRP A 391 6.27 -0.78 -14.65
C TRP A 391 4.86 -0.68 -14.08
N VAL A 392 3.98 0.11 -14.70
CA VAL A 392 2.61 0.31 -14.18
C VAL A 392 1.72 -0.91 -14.40
N ARG A 393 1.83 -1.60 -15.54
CA ARG A 393 0.95 -2.74 -15.88
C ARG A 393 1.41 -4.07 -15.28
N HIS A 394 2.71 -4.21 -15.01
CA HIS A 394 3.34 -5.49 -14.65
C HIS A 394 4.32 -5.33 -13.49
N THR A 395 4.05 -4.44 -12.54
CA THR A 395 5.01 -4.08 -11.48
C THR A 395 5.52 -5.27 -10.69
N SER A 396 4.64 -6.19 -10.31
CA SER A 396 5.04 -7.40 -9.58
C SER A 396 6.04 -8.25 -10.38
N ALA A 397 5.88 -8.32 -11.71
CA ALA A 397 6.81 -9.04 -12.57
C ALA A 397 8.16 -8.31 -12.68
N VAL A 398 8.14 -6.98 -12.87
CA VAL A 398 9.38 -6.18 -12.93
C VAL A 398 10.15 -6.25 -11.62
N LEU A 399 9.45 -6.18 -10.47
CA LEU A 399 10.05 -6.32 -9.16
C LEU A 399 10.65 -7.71 -8.96
N ALA A 400 9.94 -8.77 -9.36
CA ALA A 400 10.47 -10.14 -9.27
C ALA A 400 11.75 -10.33 -10.10
N GLU A 401 11.83 -9.72 -11.28
CA GLU A 401 13.04 -9.72 -12.11
C GLU A 401 14.19 -8.95 -11.47
N LEU A 402 13.91 -7.77 -10.90
CA LEU A 402 14.88 -6.96 -10.17
C LEU A 402 15.42 -7.70 -8.94
N GLU A 403 14.54 -8.26 -8.12
CA GLU A 403 14.89 -9.05 -6.93
C GLU A 403 15.73 -10.28 -7.30
N ALA A 404 15.34 -11.01 -8.34
CA ALA A 404 16.11 -12.16 -8.83
C ALA A 404 17.52 -11.74 -9.28
N THR A 405 17.64 -10.60 -9.97
CA THR A 405 18.93 -10.07 -10.43
C THR A 405 19.82 -9.65 -9.25
N LEU A 406 19.26 -8.94 -8.27
CA LEU A 406 19.96 -8.55 -7.05
C LEU A 406 20.45 -9.78 -6.26
N ALA A 407 19.61 -10.80 -6.12
CA ALA A 407 19.96 -12.04 -5.42
C ALA A 407 21.09 -12.81 -6.12
N LEU A 408 21.04 -12.92 -7.45
CA LEU A 408 22.10 -13.56 -8.24
C LEU A 408 23.42 -12.78 -8.13
N ALA A 409 23.38 -11.46 -8.21
CA ALA A 409 24.57 -10.62 -8.07
C ALA A 409 25.21 -10.75 -6.67
N ALA A 410 24.41 -10.73 -5.60
CA ALA A 410 24.90 -10.90 -4.23
C ALA A 410 25.56 -12.27 -4.01
N SER A 411 25.03 -13.34 -4.63
CA SER A 411 25.61 -14.68 -4.56
C SER A 411 27.00 -14.76 -5.20
N ARG A 412 27.21 -14.01 -6.29
CA ARG A 412 28.50 -13.93 -6.98
C ARG A 412 29.52 -13.16 -6.18
N THR A 413 29.19 -11.98 -5.67
CA THR A 413 30.11 -11.17 -4.83
C THR A 413 30.60 -11.96 -3.61
N SER A 414 29.74 -12.79 -3.03
CA SER A 414 30.09 -13.69 -1.92
C SER A 414 31.00 -14.85 -2.35
N ALA A 415 30.83 -15.37 -3.57
CA ALA A 415 31.63 -16.47 -4.13
C ALA A 415 32.99 -16.04 -4.70
N THR A 416 33.18 -14.77 -5.09
CA THR A 416 34.46 -14.29 -5.65
C THR A 416 35.55 -14.07 -4.57
N SER A 417 35.22 -14.22 -3.29
CA SER A 417 36.15 -13.98 -2.17
C SER A 417 37.36 -14.94 -2.05
N PRO A 418 37.36 -16.19 -2.59
CA PRO A 418 38.56 -17.05 -2.54
C PRO A 418 39.47 -16.95 -3.78
N LEU A 419 38.98 -16.54 -4.95
CA LEU A 419 39.73 -16.69 -6.21
C LEU A 419 40.68 -15.53 -6.54
N LEU A 420 40.58 -14.39 -5.86
CA LEU A 420 41.52 -13.26 -6.04
C LEU A 420 42.80 -13.36 -5.19
N GLN A 421 42.91 -14.30 -4.24
CA GLN A 421 44.15 -14.50 -3.47
C GLN A 421 45.23 -15.30 -4.24
N ALA A 422 44.88 -15.96 -5.34
CA ALA A 422 45.81 -16.82 -6.07
C ALA A 422 46.68 -16.12 -7.13
N ARG A 423 46.51 -14.80 -7.37
CA ARG A 423 47.28 -14.07 -8.40
C ARG A 423 48.40 -13.15 -7.89
N LYS A 424 48.80 -13.25 -6.62
CA LYS A 424 50.05 -12.65 -6.12
C LYS A 424 51.13 -13.72 -5.94
N ARG A 425 51.60 -14.28 -7.05
CA ARG A 425 52.97 -14.83 -7.15
C ARG A 425 53.62 -14.19 -8.36
N THR A 426 54.39 -13.14 -8.10
CA THR A 426 55.34 -12.53 -9.04
C THR A 426 56.46 -13.53 -9.36
N PRO A 427 57.05 -13.49 -10.57
CA PRO A 427 58.27 -14.24 -10.87
C PRO A 427 59.45 -13.59 -10.15
N GLU A 428 60.24 -14.39 -9.45
CA GLU A 428 61.44 -13.99 -8.75
C GLU A 428 62.53 -13.65 -9.78
N SER A 429 62.93 -12.38 -9.81
CA SER A 429 64.05 -11.86 -10.59
C SER A 429 65.37 -12.29 -9.93
N ALA A 430 66.11 -13.20 -10.57
CA ALA A 430 67.47 -13.55 -10.17
C ALA A 430 68.45 -12.40 -10.53
N PRO A 431 69.39 -12.01 -9.65
CA PRO A 431 70.37 -10.97 -9.94
C PRO A 431 71.54 -11.51 -10.77
N LEU A 432 71.98 -10.70 -11.75
CA LEU A 432 73.23 -10.86 -12.51
C LEU A 432 74.45 -10.82 -11.57
N ALA A 433 75.39 -11.74 -11.75
CA ALA A 433 76.74 -11.65 -11.21
C ALA A 433 77.64 -10.77 -12.10
N PRO A 434 78.59 -10.01 -11.55
CA PRO A 434 79.53 -9.19 -12.32
C PRO A 434 80.70 -10.03 -12.88
N PRO A 435 81.42 -9.53 -13.90
CA PRO A 435 82.38 -10.33 -14.65
C PRO A 435 83.76 -10.39 -13.98
N THR A 436 84.33 -11.59 -13.94
CA THR A 436 85.77 -11.88 -14.00
C THR A 436 85.99 -13.19 -14.74
#